data_AF-A0A1W9PPL5-F1
#
_entry.id   AF-A0A1W9PPL5-F1
#
_cell.length_a   1.000
_cell.length_b   1.000
_cell.length_c   1.000
_cell.angle_alpha   90.00
_cell.angle_beta   90.00
_cell.angle_gamma   90.00
#
_symmetry.space_group_name_H-M   'P 1'
#
loop_
_entity.id
_entity.type
_entity.pdbx_description
1 polymer ?
#
loop_
_entity_poly.entity_id
_entity_poly.type
_entity_poly.pdbx_seq_one_letter_code
_entity_poly.pdbx_strand_id
1 'polypeptide(L)'
;MFLQKTYTGMISILLGIVLTGTVAIAASDADTLSRQINKELRTAERMMYGGKKSEADSLLKQIETEIKKLKKMDASNRNLKNLDRKYIKTRKALDKRMKKSAEKVSKPVRTPSRHTKSRSGRSTAADKSSRLIHSIEIKLKKAQRMIDSGHEERAEPYLDQAAEMIGELKATCPSCKQLRDLDHRYGSMTAAGAEKAKATAQMEKDAQAISSMHEKYYAKVEQFYGNTLVYNMNVEEAEHALEKINEAEKALPLYYEELEKLSKKYGTKSMDIYNTFHKAGYKLQNGEDRKMEELLSAKEKLRKSREATAEYLVGNAETLLNAFSNQFNDARLARMQTAKKMLFIGERIDPSNKKLKEMLARIDDQIVQAADKMKAQIDAATWAGNVTQFDGPGNVRDLAAKAKKYFQNDRDWGKKPGRKIEIIDVCVTGQWKVAERDVFSRVIRWRLPIHVAVTDENLRPRNIARVYDLSIVAMQGAPGNSPKKPPFDGFWVGDNWMMRLDKLE
;
A
#
# COMPACT_ATOMS: atom_id res chain seq x y z
N MET A 1 -25.44 -11.94 -37.34
CA MET A 1 -26.77 -11.64 -36.77
C MET A 1 -26.65 -11.75 -35.25
N PHE A 2 -25.98 -10.79 -34.61
CA PHE A 2 -26.56 -9.66 -33.87
C PHE A 2 -27.58 -10.06 -32.81
N LEU A 3 -27.17 -10.05 -31.53
CA LEU A 3 -27.63 -9.05 -30.56
C LEU A 3 -26.87 -9.15 -29.23
N GLN A 4 -25.98 -8.18 -29.04
CA GLN A 4 -25.56 -7.66 -27.73
C GLN A 4 -26.78 -7.07 -27.00
N LYS A 5 -26.83 -7.22 -25.67
CA LYS A 5 -27.44 -6.21 -24.81
C LYS A 5 -26.57 -5.93 -23.59
N THR A 6 -25.96 -4.76 -23.66
CA THR A 6 -25.42 -3.94 -22.58
C THR A 6 -26.52 -3.59 -21.58
N TYR A 7 -26.22 -3.66 -20.27
CA TYR A 7 -26.97 -2.94 -19.24
C TYR A 7 -25.99 -2.12 -18.38
N THR A 8 -25.95 -0.84 -18.71
CA THR A 8 -25.42 0.26 -17.89
C THR A 8 -26.59 0.80 -17.07
N GLY A 9 -26.42 0.96 -15.77
CA GLY A 9 -27.44 1.52 -14.90
C GLY A 9 -26.88 1.95 -13.55
N MET A 10 -26.32 3.16 -13.50
CA MET A 10 -26.17 3.95 -12.27
C MET A 10 -27.56 4.18 -11.64
N ILE A 11 -27.64 4.15 -10.29
CA ILE A 11 -28.33 5.17 -9.47
C ILE A 11 -27.91 5.02 -8.00
N SER A 12 -27.83 6.18 -7.38
CA SER A 12 -27.22 6.60 -6.12
C SER A 12 -27.80 6.08 -4.80
N ILE A 13 -26.89 5.93 -3.83
CA ILE A 13 -26.89 6.44 -2.44
C ILE A 13 -28.15 6.23 -1.58
N LEU A 14 -27.99 5.47 -0.49
CA LEU A 14 -28.53 5.85 0.82
C LEU A 14 -27.62 5.41 1.98
N LEU A 15 -27.41 6.40 2.85
CA LEU A 15 -26.54 6.52 4.00
C LEU A 15 -27.09 5.74 5.21
N GLY A 16 -26.21 5.13 6.01
CA GLY A 16 -26.58 4.52 7.29
C GLY A 16 -25.38 4.06 8.11
N ILE A 17 -24.48 5.00 8.46
CA ILE A 17 -23.33 4.76 9.34
C ILE A 17 -23.73 5.12 10.78
N VAL A 18 -23.63 4.15 11.68
CA VAL A 18 -23.70 4.33 13.13
C VAL A 18 -22.33 4.79 13.64
N LEU A 19 -22.36 5.85 14.46
CA LEU A 19 -21.21 6.53 15.05
C LEU A 19 -20.38 5.62 15.97
N THR A 20 -19.05 5.63 15.79
CA THR A 20 -18.06 5.94 16.84
C THR A 20 -16.70 6.23 16.22
N GLY A 21 -16.14 7.43 16.45
CA GLY A 21 -14.70 7.71 16.30
C GLY A 21 -14.26 8.52 15.08
N THR A 22 -14.55 9.83 15.03
CA THR A 22 -13.97 10.75 14.04
C THR A 22 -13.47 12.05 14.68
N VAL A 23 -12.18 12.12 14.99
CA VAL A 23 -11.46 13.40 15.19
C VAL A 23 -10.16 13.48 14.36
N ALA A 24 -9.72 12.40 13.70
CA ALA A 24 -8.40 12.38 13.05
C ALA A 24 -8.36 12.86 11.58
N ILE A 25 -9.49 13.04 10.89
CA ILE A 25 -9.48 13.30 9.43
C ILE A 25 -9.38 14.80 9.09
N ALA A 26 -9.96 15.70 9.90
CA ALA A 26 -9.98 17.14 9.61
C ALA A 26 -8.61 17.86 9.79
N ALA A 27 -7.70 17.30 10.60
CA ALA A 27 -6.41 17.92 10.89
C ALA A 27 -5.45 17.92 9.69
N SER A 28 -5.53 16.90 8.84
CA SER A 28 -4.63 16.76 7.67
C SER A 28 -4.93 17.81 6.58
N ASP A 29 -6.20 18.15 6.38
CA ASP A 29 -6.63 19.15 5.40
C ASP A 29 -6.30 20.58 5.85
N ALA A 30 -6.46 20.89 7.15
CA ALA A 30 -6.13 22.20 7.70
C ALA A 30 -4.62 22.50 7.62
N ASP A 31 -3.78 21.53 7.93
CA ASP A 31 -2.32 21.68 7.83
C ASP A 31 -1.87 21.82 6.37
N THR A 32 -2.48 21.09 5.44
CA THR A 32 -2.21 21.21 4.00
C THR A 32 -2.59 22.60 3.48
N LEU A 33 -3.79 23.09 3.83
CA LEU A 33 -4.24 24.45 3.48
C LEU A 33 -3.32 25.52 4.09
N SER A 34 -2.84 25.34 5.33
CA SER A 34 -1.90 26.29 5.95
C SER A 34 -0.56 26.39 5.21
N ARG A 35 -0.05 25.27 4.65
CA ARG A 35 1.19 25.22 3.85
C ARG A 35 0.99 25.89 2.49
N GLN A 36 -0.16 25.65 1.86
CA GLN A 36 -0.59 26.29 0.60
C GLN A 36 -0.58 27.83 0.76
N ILE A 37 -1.32 28.36 1.74
CA ILE A 37 -1.40 29.81 2.02
C ILE A 37 0.00 30.43 2.19
N ASN A 38 0.89 29.76 2.93
CA ASN A 38 2.26 30.27 3.15
C ASN A 38 3.10 30.30 1.85
N LYS A 39 2.91 29.31 0.95
CA LYS A 39 3.57 29.26 -0.36
C LYS A 39 3.08 30.39 -1.28
N GLU A 40 1.79 30.66 -1.26
CA GLU A 40 1.16 31.71 -2.05
C GLU A 40 1.53 33.10 -1.55
N LEU A 41 1.58 33.33 -0.23
CA LEU A 41 2.08 34.58 0.37
C LEU A 41 3.49 34.93 -0.12
N ARG A 42 4.42 33.96 -0.13
CA ARG A 42 5.79 34.16 -0.68
C ARG A 42 5.79 34.48 -2.17
N THR A 43 4.82 33.95 -2.91
CA THR A 43 4.69 34.20 -4.35
C THR A 43 4.12 35.59 -4.61
N ALA A 44 3.12 36.02 -3.85
CA ALA A 44 2.59 37.38 -3.87
C ALA A 44 3.69 38.42 -3.52
N GLU A 45 4.52 38.14 -2.51
CA GLU A 45 5.68 38.97 -2.18
C GLU A 45 6.63 39.07 -3.38
N ARG A 46 7.04 37.95 -3.98
CA ARG A 46 7.93 37.95 -5.17
C ARG A 46 7.35 38.75 -6.34
N MET A 47 6.06 38.58 -6.64
CA MET A 47 5.37 39.35 -7.69
C MET A 47 5.36 40.85 -7.39
N MET A 48 5.07 41.24 -6.15
CA MET A 48 5.11 42.63 -5.69
C MET A 48 6.50 43.26 -5.83
N TYR A 49 7.57 42.52 -5.53
CA TYR A 49 8.95 43.00 -5.69
C TYR A 49 9.41 42.98 -7.15
N GLY A 50 8.91 42.05 -7.96
CA GLY A 50 9.15 41.96 -9.40
C GLY A 50 8.34 42.92 -10.28
N GLY A 51 7.59 43.86 -9.68
CA GLY A 51 6.84 44.88 -10.41
C GLY A 51 5.44 44.45 -10.87
N LYS A 52 5.07 43.18 -10.70
CA LYS A 52 3.76 42.61 -11.06
C LYS A 52 2.69 42.89 -9.99
N LYS A 53 2.41 44.16 -9.75
CA LYS A 53 1.59 44.60 -8.59
C LYS A 53 0.12 44.22 -8.70
N SER A 54 -0.45 44.20 -9.91
CA SER A 54 -1.85 43.81 -10.13
C SER A 54 -2.07 42.31 -9.90
N GLU A 55 -1.16 41.46 -10.39
CA GLU A 55 -1.17 40.01 -10.13
C GLU A 55 -1.03 39.72 -8.62
N ALA A 56 -0.12 40.44 -7.94
CA ALA A 56 0.04 40.34 -6.49
C ALA A 56 -1.23 40.76 -5.73
N ASP A 57 -1.96 41.78 -6.19
CA ASP A 57 -3.23 42.20 -5.58
C ASP A 57 -4.31 41.11 -5.68
N SER A 58 -4.44 40.50 -6.86
CA SER A 58 -5.39 39.41 -7.11
C SER A 58 -5.10 38.20 -6.23
N LEU A 59 -3.84 37.78 -6.17
CA LEU A 59 -3.41 36.63 -5.35
C LEU A 59 -3.62 36.89 -3.85
N LEU A 60 -3.41 38.13 -3.37
CA LEU A 60 -3.68 38.47 -1.97
C LEU A 60 -5.19 38.41 -1.64
N LYS A 61 -6.10 38.73 -2.57
CA LYS A 61 -7.55 38.57 -2.34
C LYS A 61 -7.93 37.09 -2.20
N GLN A 62 -7.33 36.21 -2.98
CA GLN A 62 -7.52 34.76 -2.86
C GLN A 62 -7.02 34.22 -1.53
N ILE A 63 -5.81 34.62 -1.12
CA ILE A 63 -5.22 34.26 0.18
C ILE A 63 -6.14 34.68 1.34
N GLU A 64 -6.81 35.84 1.25
CA GLU A 64 -7.76 36.27 2.28
C GLU A 64 -8.94 35.32 2.44
N THR A 65 -9.52 34.84 1.33
CA THR A 65 -10.59 33.84 1.34
C THR A 65 -10.12 32.50 1.92
N GLU A 66 -8.89 32.08 1.62
CA GLU A 66 -8.33 30.83 2.15
C GLU A 66 -8.05 30.91 3.65
N ILE A 67 -7.55 32.05 4.16
CA ILE A 67 -7.38 32.28 5.59
C ILE A 67 -8.73 32.23 6.32
N LYS A 68 -9.80 32.81 5.75
CA LYS A 68 -11.17 32.71 6.31
C LYS A 68 -11.65 31.26 6.33
N LYS A 69 -11.34 30.48 5.29
CA LYS A 69 -11.66 29.05 5.23
C LYS A 69 -10.89 28.25 6.28
N LEU A 70 -9.58 28.47 6.42
CA LEU A 70 -8.74 27.83 7.43
C LEU A 70 -9.26 28.14 8.84
N LYS A 71 -9.63 29.39 9.13
CA LYS A 71 -10.19 29.78 10.42
C LYS A 71 -11.53 29.10 10.74
N LYS A 72 -12.35 28.79 9.72
CA LYS A 72 -13.59 28.01 9.89
C LYS A 72 -13.32 26.52 10.10
N MET A 73 -12.29 25.97 9.45
CA MET A 73 -11.92 24.56 9.56
C MET A 73 -11.22 24.25 10.89
N ASP A 74 -10.26 25.07 11.28
CA ASP A 74 -9.49 24.91 12.51
C ASP A 74 -9.06 26.30 13.04
N ALA A 75 -9.87 26.85 13.93
CA ALA A 75 -9.59 28.12 14.59
C ALA A 75 -8.35 28.05 15.52
N SER A 76 -7.94 26.84 15.92
CA SER A 76 -6.81 26.59 16.80
C SER A 76 -5.50 26.30 16.06
N ASN A 77 -5.51 26.37 14.72
CA ASN A 77 -4.32 26.04 13.93
C ASN A 77 -3.12 26.89 14.36
N ARG A 78 -2.03 26.22 14.77
CA ARG A 78 -0.80 26.84 15.28
C ARG A 78 -0.20 27.91 14.36
N ASN A 79 -0.45 27.82 13.05
CA ASN A 79 0.12 28.74 12.05
C ASN A 79 -0.79 29.93 11.75
N LEU A 80 -2.08 29.89 12.10
CA LEU A 80 -3.09 30.88 11.69
C LEU A 80 -2.69 32.31 12.04
N LYS A 81 -2.27 32.55 13.28
CA LYS A 81 -1.83 33.88 13.77
C LYS A 81 -0.62 34.43 13.01
N ASN A 82 0.29 33.55 12.58
CA ASN A 82 1.45 33.94 11.78
C ASN A 82 1.06 34.27 10.33
N LEU A 83 0.17 33.46 9.74
CA LEU A 83 -0.37 33.68 8.39
C LEU A 83 -1.13 35.01 8.31
N ASP A 84 -1.99 35.32 9.29
CA ASP A 84 -2.71 36.60 9.38
C ASP A 84 -1.74 37.80 9.44
N ARG A 85 -0.72 37.72 10.30
CA ARG A 85 0.30 38.78 10.42
C ARG A 85 1.06 39.00 9.11
N LYS A 86 1.46 37.92 8.44
CA LYS A 86 2.14 37.99 7.13
C LYS A 86 1.24 38.57 6.05
N TYR A 87 -0.02 38.15 5.99
CA TYR A 87 -1.00 38.69 5.06
C TYR A 87 -1.15 40.21 5.23
N ILE A 88 -1.43 40.67 6.45
CA ILE A 88 -1.60 42.10 6.76
C ILE A 88 -0.34 42.91 6.38
N LYS A 89 0.86 42.40 6.71
CA LYS A 89 2.12 43.06 6.38
C LYS A 89 2.32 43.17 4.87
N THR A 90 2.05 42.08 4.13
CA THR A 90 2.22 42.02 2.67
C THR A 90 1.22 42.94 1.97
N ARG A 91 -0.05 42.92 2.40
CA ARG A 91 -1.09 43.82 1.90
C ARG A 91 -0.74 45.28 2.10
N LYS A 92 -0.34 45.68 3.31
CA LYS A 92 0.09 47.06 3.62
C LYS A 92 1.31 47.49 2.80
N ALA A 93 2.25 46.58 2.56
CA ALA A 93 3.41 46.85 1.71
C ALA A 93 3.01 47.06 0.23
N LEU A 94 2.08 46.25 -0.28
CA LEU A 94 1.54 46.40 -1.63
C LEU A 94 0.79 47.73 -1.78
N ASP A 95 -0.09 48.07 -0.83
CA ASP A 95 -0.85 49.32 -0.86
C ASP A 95 0.05 50.55 -0.85
N LYS A 96 1.10 50.55 -0.02
CA LYS A 96 2.11 51.63 -0.01
C LYS A 96 2.83 51.75 -1.36
N ARG A 97 3.12 50.62 -2.02
CA ARG A 97 3.76 50.59 -3.33
C ARG A 97 2.82 51.02 -4.45
N MET A 98 1.53 50.67 -4.37
CA MET A 98 0.50 51.12 -5.30
C MET A 98 0.32 52.65 -5.21
N LYS A 99 0.22 53.20 -3.99
CA LYS A 99 0.17 54.65 -3.76
C LYS A 99 1.42 55.39 -4.25
N LYS A 100 2.62 54.85 -3.96
CA LYS A 100 3.89 55.45 -4.41
C LYS A 100 4.10 55.39 -5.94
N SER A 101 3.34 54.56 -6.65
CA SER A 101 3.36 54.49 -8.12
C SER A 101 2.43 55.52 -8.76
N ALA A 102 1.38 55.94 -8.06
CA ALA A 102 0.51 57.03 -8.48
C ALA A 102 1.14 58.42 -8.26
N GLU A 103 2.01 58.56 -7.26
CA GLU A 103 2.59 59.86 -6.86
C GLU A 103 3.90 60.23 -7.59
N LYS A 104 4.34 59.41 -8.56
CA LYS A 104 5.65 59.57 -9.26
C LYS A 104 5.56 60.12 -10.68
N VAL A 105 4.52 60.91 -10.98
CA VAL A 105 4.44 61.77 -12.18
C VAL A 105 4.37 63.23 -11.73
N SER A 106 5.47 63.75 -11.20
CA SER A 106 5.82 65.19 -11.13
C SER A 106 6.89 65.42 -10.06
N LYS A 107 8.15 65.48 -10.48
CA LYS A 107 9.17 66.40 -9.93
C LYS A 107 10.48 66.21 -10.71
N PRO A 108 11.14 67.31 -11.13
CA PRO A 108 12.33 67.25 -11.96
C PRO A 108 13.53 66.74 -11.15
N VAL A 109 14.35 65.96 -11.83
CA VAL A 109 15.57 65.32 -11.34
C VAL A 109 16.59 66.38 -10.93
N ARG A 110 17.02 66.35 -9.67
CA ARG A 110 18.14 67.13 -9.14
C ARG A 110 19.42 66.30 -9.29
N THR A 111 20.37 66.83 -10.05
CA THR A 111 21.71 66.30 -10.33
C THR A 111 22.52 66.16 -9.03
N PRO A 112 23.19 65.01 -8.76
CA PRO A 112 24.25 64.96 -7.76
C PRO A 112 25.58 65.39 -8.40
N SER A 113 26.06 66.55 -7.98
CA SER A 113 27.46 66.96 -8.17
C SER A 113 28.37 65.97 -7.42
N ARG A 114 29.24 65.28 -8.16
CA ARG A 114 30.35 64.52 -7.60
C ARG A 114 31.64 65.14 -8.08
N HIS A 115 32.33 65.82 -7.17
CA HIS A 115 33.71 66.24 -7.34
C HIS A 115 34.60 64.99 -7.52
N THR A 116 35.26 64.90 -8.67
CA THR A 116 36.48 64.10 -8.83
C THR A 116 37.53 64.97 -9.52
N LYS A 117 38.55 65.35 -8.76
CA LYS A 117 39.76 66.04 -9.22
C LYS A 117 40.62 65.08 -10.05
N SER A 118 41.03 65.57 -11.22
CA SER A 118 42.39 65.55 -11.80
C SER A 118 43.14 64.21 -11.94
N ARG A 119 43.46 63.82 -13.18
CA ARG A 119 44.83 63.89 -13.76
C ARG A 119 44.85 63.39 -15.22
N SER A 120 45.03 64.28 -16.18
CA SER A 120 45.31 63.95 -17.59
C SER A 120 46.79 63.61 -17.75
N GLY A 121 47.17 62.38 -17.41
CA GLY A 121 48.45 61.79 -17.79
C GLY A 121 48.34 61.17 -19.17
N ARG A 122 49.26 61.53 -20.08
CA ARG A 122 49.40 60.97 -21.43
C ARG A 122 49.72 59.48 -21.31
N SER A 123 48.68 58.64 -21.31
CA SER A 123 48.79 57.17 -21.24
C SER A 123 49.54 56.68 -22.47
N THR A 124 50.68 56.04 -22.26
CA THR A 124 51.42 55.40 -23.35
C THR A 124 50.69 54.11 -23.79
N ALA A 125 50.96 53.61 -25.00
CA ALA A 125 50.39 52.35 -25.48
C ALA A 125 50.73 51.15 -24.57
N ALA A 126 51.85 51.23 -23.85
CA ALA A 126 52.26 50.25 -22.84
C ALA A 126 51.34 50.25 -21.61
N ASP A 127 50.89 51.42 -21.13
CA ASP A 127 49.95 51.53 -20.01
C ASP A 127 48.57 50.94 -20.36
N LYS A 128 48.13 51.13 -21.61
CA LYS A 128 46.86 50.58 -22.11
C LYS A 128 46.93 49.04 -22.15
N SER A 129 48.03 48.49 -22.64
CA SER A 129 48.25 47.04 -22.72
C SER A 129 48.29 46.39 -21.33
N SER A 130 48.96 47.00 -20.35
CA SER A 130 48.99 46.49 -18.97
C SER A 130 47.62 46.48 -18.30
N ARG A 131 46.78 47.50 -18.53
CA ARG A 131 45.40 47.53 -18.01
C ARG A 131 44.51 46.47 -18.66
N LEU A 132 44.68 46.22 -19.96
CA LEU A 132 43.99 45.15 -20.67
C LEU A 132 44.37 43.78 -20.13
N ILE A 133 45.67 43.49 -19.99
CA ILE A 133 46.18 42.24 -19.39
C ILE A 133 45.54 41.99 -18.03
N HIS A 134 45.58 42.98 -17.13
CA HIS A 134 44.98 42.84 -15.80
C HIS A 134 43.46 42.61 -15.84
N SER A 135 42.77 43.25 -16.77
CA SER A 135 41.32 43.08 -16.94
C SER A 135 40.98 41.69 -17.45
N ILE A 136 41.74 41.17 -18.43
CA ILE A 136 41.61 39.79 -18.94
C ILE A 136 41.82 38.80 -17.79
N GLU A 137 42.87 38.96 -16.99
CA GLU A 137 43.14 38.10 -15.84
C GLU A 137 41.98 38.09 -14.83
N ILE A 138 41.37 39.24 -14.54
CA ILE A 138 40.19 39.31 -13.67
C ILE A 138 39.03 38.52 -14.26
N LYS A 139 38.78 38.63 -15.57
CA LYS A 139 37.68 37.92 -16.25
C LYS A 139 37.92 36.42 -16.27
N LEU A 140 39.12 35.98 -16.66
CA LEU A 140 39.50 34.56 -16.60
C LEU A 140 39.43 34.02 -15.17
N LYS A 141 39.88 34.76 -14.15
CA LYS A 141 39.74 34.33 -12.75
C LYS A 141 38.28 34.19 -12.31
N LYS A 142 37.38 35.04 -12.80
CA LYS A 142 35.94 34.94 -12.54
C LYS A 142 35.31 33.75 -13.27
N ALA A 143 35.62 33.57 -14.55
CA ALA A 143 35.20 32.41 -15.33
C ALA A 143 35.66 31.11 -14.64
N GLN A 144 36.90 31.05 -14.16
CA GLN A 144 37.45 29.87 -13.50
C GLN A 144 36.66 29.54 -12.24
N ARG A 145 36.36 30.54 -11.41
CA ARG A 145 35.53 30.34 -10.21
C ARG A 145 34.13 29.85 -10.56
N MET A 146 33.54 30.31 -11.66
CA MET A 146 32.23 29.85 -12.11
C MET A 146 32.29 28.41 -12.61
N ILE A 147 33.30 28.05 -13.40
CA ILE A 147 33.55 26.66 -13.83
C ILE A 147 33.82 25.77 -12.61
N ASP A 148 34.67 26.17 -11.66
CA ASP A 148 34.97 25.40 -10.45
C ASP A 148 33.73 25.19 -9.57
N SER A 149 32.77 26.13 -9.61
CA SER A 149 31.52 26.06 -8.84
C SER A 149 30.35 25.39 -9.57
N GLY A 150 30.51 24.92 -10.81
CA GLY A 150 29.41 24.27 -11.55
C GLY A 150 28.41 25.26 -12.15
N HIS A 151 28.88 26.46 -12.49
CA HIS A 151 28.08 27.50 -13.12
C HIS A 151 28.68 27.88 -14.47
N GLU A 152 28.86 26.89 -15.35
CA GLU A 152 29.47 27.07 -16.67
C GLU A 152 28.71 28.11 -17.50
N GLU A 153 27.37 28.13 -17.42
CA GLU A 153 26.56 29.14 -18.12
C GLU A 153 26.85 30.58 -17.63
N ARG A 154 27.32 30.72 -16.38
CA ARG A 154 27.73 32.02 -15.84
C ARG A 154 29.20 32.34 -16.12
N ALA A 155 29.99 31.35 -16.54
CA ALA A 155 31.36 31.55 -16.98
C ALA A 155 31.42 32.14 -18.40
N GLU A 156 30.48 31.77 -19.26
CA GLU A 156 30.41 32.16 -20.68
C GLU A 156 30.51 33.69 -20.89
N PRO A 157 29.75 34.57 -20.20
CA PRO A 157 29.89 36.02 -20.39
C PRO A 157 31.26 36.58 -19.98
N TYR A 158 31.95 35.92 -19.05
CA TYR A 158 33.31 36.31 -18.67
C TYR A 158 34.35 35.82 -19.67
N LEU A 159 34.13 34.65 -20.29
CA LEU A 159 34.96 34.12 -21.36
C LEU A 159 34.80 34.98 -22.62
N ASP A 160 33.59 35.38 -23.00
CA ASP A 160 33.35 36.27 -24.15
C ASP A 160 34.05 37.61 -23.99
N GLN A 161 33.90 38.23 -22.81
CA GLN A 161 34.59 39.49 -22.49
C GLN A 161 36.12 39.32 -22.49
N ALA A 162 36.63 38.19 -22.02
CA ALA A 162 38.06 37.91 -22.08
C ALA A 162 38.54 37.75 -23.53
N ALA A 163 37.77 37.08 -24.39
CA ALA A 163 38.09 36.89 -25.81
C ALA A 163 38.13 38.23 -26.57
N GLU A 164 37.16 39.11 -26.35
CA GLU A 164 37.13 40.46 -26.92
C GLU A 164 38.39 41.25 -26.51
N MET A 165 38.72 41.26 -25.22
CA MET A 165 39.91 41.95 -24.71
C MET A 165 41.22 41.33 -25.18
N ILE A 166 41.28 40.00 -25.36
CA ILE A 166 42.44 39.31 -25.96
C ILE A 166 42.60 39.74 -27.44
N GLY A 167 41.49 39.88 -28.18
CA GLY A 167 41.49 40.43 -29.54
C GLY A 167 42.03 41.85 -29.59
N GLU A 168 41.57 42.73 -28.70
CA GLU A 168 42.09 44.10 -28.57
C GLU A 168 43.57 44.15 -28.20
N LEU A 169 43.99 43.27 -27.27
CA LEU A 169 45.39 43.17 -26.84
C LEU A 169 46.27 42.69 -28.01
N LYS A 170 45.80 41.74 -28.81
CA LYS A 170 46.50 41.23 -30.00
C LYS A 170 46.68 42.33 -31.06
N ALA A 171 45.69 43.20 -31.25
CA ALA A 171 45.78 44.33 -32.16
C ALA A 171 46.73 45.43 -31.65
N THR A 172 46.80 45.65 -30.34
CA THR A 172 47.59 46.73 -29.73
C THR A 172 49.04 46.32 -29.45
N CYS A 173 49.27 45.04 -29.15
CA CYS A 173 50.58 44.52 -28.76
C CYS A 173 50.77 43.04 -29.21
N PRO A 174 50.98 42.79 -30.52
CA PRO A 174 51.01 41.44 -31.08
C PRO A 174 52.18 40.58 -30.62
N SER A 175 53.27 41.18 -30.12
CA SER A 175 54.50 40.49 -29.72
C SER A 175 54.69 40.38 -28.21
N CYS A 176 53.73 40.81 -27.36
CA CYS A 176 53.92 40.67 -25.91
C CYS A 176 53.86 39.22 -25.46
N LYS A 177 54.77 38.86 -24.55
CA LYS A 177 54.89 37.50 -24.00
C LYS A 177 53.60 37.08 -23.29
N GLN A 178 52.97 38.00 -22.55
CA GLN A 178 51.74 37.73 -21.79
C GLN A 178 50.56 37.33 -22.67
N LEU A 179 50.50 37.74 -23.94
CA LEU A 179 49.40 37.39 -24.84
C LEU A 179 49.30 35.88 -25.04
N ARG A 180 50.44 35.18 -25.22
CA ARG A 180 50.45 33.72 -25.41
C ARG A 180 49.95 32.99 -24.18
N ASP A 181 50.37 33.43 -22.99
CA ASP A 181 49.96 32.83 -21.72
C ASP A 181 48.46 33.01 -21.48
N LEU A 182 47.91 34.20 -21.79
CA LEU A 182 46.49 34.50 -21.69
C LEU A 182 45.65 33.70 -22.70
N ASP A 183 46.12 33.59 -23.94
CA ASP A 183 45.46 32.83 -25.02
C ASP A 183 45.41 31.33 -24.69
N HIS A 184 46.53 30.77 -24.21
CA HIS A 184 46.58 29.39 -23.72
C HIS A 184 45.64 29.17 -22.52
N ARG A 185 45.63 30.09 -21.55
CA ARG A 185 44.70 30.01 -20.40
C ARG A 185 43.24 30.04 -20.86
N TYR A 186 42.88 30.97 -21.73
CA TYR A 186 41.55 31.07 -22.30
C TYR A 186 41.15 29.77 -23.03
N GLY A 187 42.03 29.22 -23.88
CA GLY A 187 41.84 27.93 -24.54
C GLY A 187 41.65 26.77 -23.56
N SER A 188 42.45 26.71 -22.50
CA SER A 188 42.31 25.66 -21.48
C SER A 188 40.99 25.75 -20.70
N MET A 189 40.52 26.96 -20.43
CA MET A 189 39.28 27.20 -19.70
C MET A 189 38.03 26.93 -20.54
N THR A 190 38.06 27.30 -21.82
CA THR A 190 36.97 26.99 -22.75
C THR A 190 36.86 25.47 -22.96
N ALA A 191 37.98 24.77 -23.09
CA ALA A 191 38.00 23.29 -23.15
C ALA A 191 37.47 22.65 -21.85
N ALA A 192 37.91 23.12 -20.68
CA ALA A 192 37.43 22.63 -19.39
C ALA A 192 35.93 22.87 -19.19
N GLY A 193 35.43 24.04 -19.58
CA GLY A 193 34.00 24.37 -19.57
C GLY A 193 33.20 23.47 -20.51
N ALA A 194 33.70 23.21 -21.72
CA ALA A 194 33.05 22.32 -22.69
C ALA A 194 33.00 20.86 -22.22
N GLU A 195 34.08 20.32 -21.66
CA GLU A 195 34.09 18.96 -21.10
C GLU A 195 33.16 18.83 -19.91
N LYS A 196 33.13 19.83 -19.02
CA LYS A 196 32.21 19.83 -17.89
C LYS A 196 30.75 19.94 -18.33
N ALA A 197 30.46 20.77 -19.33
CA ALA A 197 29.12 20.87 -19.94
C ALA A 197 28.67 19.55 -20.58
N LYS A 198 29.57 18.81 -21.25
CA LYS A 198 29.25 17.46 -21.76
C LYS A 198 28.96 16.49 -20.61
N ALA A 199 29.75 16.53 -19.54
CA ALA A 199 29.55 15.68 -18.37
C ALA A 199 28.20 15.95 -17.68
N THR A 200 27.84 17.23 -17.49
CA THR A 200 26.54 17.62 -16.90
C THR A 200 25.37 17.28 -17.82
N ALA A 201 25.49 17.43 -19.14
CA ALA A 201 24.47 17.01 -20.09
C ALA A 201 24.25 15.49 -20.09
N GLN A 202 25.32 14.69 -19.95
CA GLN A 202 25.17 13.24 -19.80
C GLN A 202 24.52 12.88 -18.46
N MET A 203 24.89 13.56 -17.37
CA MET A 203 24.24 13.39 -16.07
C MET A 203 22.76 13.73 -16.13
N GLU A 204 22.36 14.78 -16.85
CA GLU A 204 20.96 15.11 -17.06
C GLU A 204 20.19 13.97 -17.74
N LYS A 205 20.76 13.40 -18.81
CA LYS A 205 20.16 12.25 -19.50
C LYS A 205 20.03 11.04 -18.58
N ASP A 206 21.07 10.75 -17.79
CA ASP A 206 21.08 9.63 -16.86
C ASP A 206 20.03 9.84 -15.74
N ALA A 207 19.90 11.06 -15.21
CA ALA A 207 18.87 11.42 -14.23
C ALA A 207 17.44 11.29 -14.80
N GLN A 208 17.23 11.71 -16.06
CA GLN A 208 15.96 11.50 -16.77
C GLN A 208 15.66 10.02 -17.00
N ALA A 209 16.68 9.22 -17.34
CA ALA A 209 16.53 7.77 -17.50
C ALA A 209 16.12 7.10 -16.18
N ILE A 210 16.74 7.48 -15.05
CA ILE A 210 16.35 6.99 -13.72
C ILE A 210 14.89 7.33 -13.42
N SER A 211 14.48 8.58 -13.63
CA SER A 211 13.09 8.99 -13.40
C SER A 211 12.12 8.22 -14.28
N SER A 212 12.44 8.05 -15.56
CA SER A 212 11.60 7.32 -16.52
C SER A 212 11.45 5.84 -16.14
N MET A 213 12.54 5.18 -15.72
CA MET A 213 12.50 3.79 -15.25
C MET A 213 11.66 3.66 -13.99
N HIS A 214 11.82 4.58 -13.02
CA HIS A 214 11.07 4.56 -11.78
C HIS A 214 9.57 4.73 -12.03
N GLU A 215 9.17 5.75 -12.79
CA GLU A 215 7.78 6.03 -13.11
C GLU A 215 7.11 4.86 -13.86
N LYS A 216 7.85 4.20 -14.74
CA LYS A 216 7.33 3.10 -15.56
C LYS A 216 7.24 1.77 -14.82
N TYR A 217 8.19 1.48 -13.93
CA TYR A 217 8.36 0.13 -13.37
C TYR A 217 8.19 0.05 -11.85
N TYR A 218 8.38 1.14 -11.10
CA TYR A 218 8.44 1.06 -9.64
C TYR A 218 7.11 0.63 -9.00
N ALA A 219 5.97 1.06 -9.52
CA ALA A 219 4.65 0.64 -9.04
C ALA A 219 4.45 -0.89 -9.06
N LYS A 220 5.16 -1.61 -9.95
CA LYS A 220 5.10 -3.08 -10.01
C LYS A 220 5.91 -3.76 -8.93
N VAL A 221 6.85 -3.06 -8.31
CA VAL A 221 7.81 -3.60 -7.33
C VAL A 221 7.75 -2.93 -5.96
N GLU A 222 7.01 -1.82 -5.81
CA GLU A 222 6.97 -1.05 -4.55
C GLU A 222 6.31 -1.80 -3.39
N GLN A 223 5.45 -2.76 -3.69
CA GLN A 223 4.71 -3.56 -2.69
C GLN A 223 5.56 -4.63 -2.00
N PHE A 224 6.79 -4.91 -2.48
CA PHE A 224 7.66 -5.90 -1.88
C PHE A 224 8.55 -5.25 -0.83
N TYR A 225 8.34 -5.63 0.44
CA TYR A 225 9.12 -5.12 1.58
C TYR A 225 10.06 -6.17 2.17
N GLY A 226 10.13 -7.36 1.57
CA GLY A 226 10.86 -8.51 2.13
C GLY A 226 10.06 -9.34 3.13
N ASN A 227 8.75 -9.08 3.26
CA ASN A 227 7.82 -9.84 4.09
C ASN A 227 6.86 -10.65 3.21
N THR A 228 6.05 -11.51 3.86
CA THR A 228 4.94 -12.23 3.20
C THR A 228 3.95 -11.28 2.54
N LEU A 229 3.39 -11.71 1.41
CA LEU A 229 2.29 -11.03 0.71
C LEU A 229 0.92 -11.62 1.05
N VAL A 230 0.90 -12.67 1.85
CA VAL A 230 -0.30 -13.40 2.27
C VAL A 230 -0.45 -13.25 3.78
N TYR A 231 -1.66 -12.90 4.22
CA TYR A 231 -1.97 -12.67 5.62
C TYR A 231 -3.04 -13.62 6.15
N ASN A 232 -3.90 -14.18 5.29
CA ASN A 232 -4.93 -15.14 5.70
C ASN A 232 -4.64 -16.56 5.20
N MET A 233 -5.33 -17.54 5.79
CA MET A 233 -5.37 -18.92 5.29
C MET A 233 -6.33 -19.04 4.11
N ASN A 234 -6.11 -18.25 3.05
CA ASN A 234 -6.95 -18.27 1.87
C ASN A 234 -6.17 -18.59 0.58
N VAL A 235 -6.73 -19.43 -0.29
CA VAL A 235 -6.09 -19.86 -1.54
C VAL A 235 -6.05 -18.72 -2.55
N GLU A 236 -7.14 -17.95 -2.70
CA GLU A 236 -7.17 -16.88 -3.71
C GLU A 236 -6.17 -15.76 -3.36
N GLU A 237 -5.94 -15.48 -2.07
CA GLU A 237 -4.92 -14.52 -1.65
C GLU A 237 -3.51 -14.99 -2.01
N ALA A 238 -3.24 -16.29 -1.86
CA ALA A 238 -1.97 -16.90 -2.26
C ALA A 238 -1.77 -16.88 -3.79
N GLU A 239 -2.81 -17.13 -4.58
CA GLU A 239 -2.76 -17.02 -6.05
C GLU A 239 -2.46 -15.59 -6.49
N HIS A 240 -3.14 -14.60 -5.90
CA HIS A 240 -2.90 -13.20 -6.18
C HIS A 240 -1.48 -12.75 -5.77
N ALA A 241 -0.93 -13.26 -4.67
CA ALA A 241 0.46 -13.04 -4.30
C ALA A 241 1.43 -13.59 -5.36
N LEU A 242 1.17 -14.80 -5.88
CA LEU A 242 1.96 -15.40 -6.96
C LEU A 242 1.88 -14.58 -8.26
N GLU A 243 0.70 -14.09 -8.63
CA GLU A 243 0.52 -13.22 -9.81
C GLU A 243 1.35 -11.95 -9.69
N LYS A 244 1.27 -11.25 -8.55
CA LYS A 244 2.07 -10.05 -8.27
C LYS A 244 3.57 -10.30 -8.36
N ILE A 245 4.05 -11.42 -7.80
CA ILE A 245 5.45 -11.82 -7.89
C ILE A 245 5.84 -12.03 -9.36
N ASN A 246 5.05 -12.77 -10.14
CA ASN A 246 5.32 -13.01 -11.55
C ASN A 246 5.36 -11.73 -12.39
N GLU A 247 4.46 -10.78 -12.12
CA GLU A 247 4.46 -9.47 -12.80
C GLU A 247 5.72 -8.66 -12.50
N ALA A 248 6.15 -8.65 -11.24
CA ALA A 248 7.38 -7.99 -10.81
C ALA A 248 8.62 -8.61 -11.45
N GLU A 249 8.68 -9.94 -11.51
CA GLU A 249 9.77 -10.69 -12.14
C GLU A 249 9.89 -10.43 -13.64
N LYS A 250 8.75 -10.31 -14.33
CA LYS A 250 8.74 -9.91 -15.74
C LYS A 250 9.21 -8.47 -15.94
N ALA A 251 8.96 -7.59 -14.98
CA ALA A 251 9.36 -6.19 -15.07
C ALA A 251 10.86 -5.97 -14.84
N LEU A 252 11.48 -6.73 -13.93
CA LEU A 252 12.88 -6.54 -13.52
C LEU A 252 13.87 -6.51 -14.70
N PRO A 253 13.90 -7.50 -15.62
CA PRO A 253 14.85 -7.51 -16.74
C PRO A 253 14.74 -6.31 -17.67
N LEU A 254 13.59 -5.62 -17.70
CA LEU A 254 13.34 -4.51 -18.61
C LEU A 254 14.10 -3.22 -18.24
N TYR A 255 14.60 -3.12 -17.01
CA TYR A 255 15.33 -1.95 -16.55
C TYR A 255 16.63 -2.27 -15.80
N TYR A 256 16.84 -3.52 -15.38
CA TYR A 256 17.96 -3.85 -14.49
C TYR A 256 19.33 -3.69 -15.15
N GLU A 257 19.47 -3.96 -16.45
CA GLU A 257 20.75 -3.80 -17.16
C GLU A 257 21.21 -2.33 -17.16
N GLU A 258 20.30 -1.42 -17.49
CA GLU A 258 20.58 0.02 -17.49
C GLU A 258 20.82 0.54 -16.07
N LEU A 259 20.00 0.08 -15.13
CA LEU A 259 20.16 0.43 -13.72
C LEU A 259 21.52 -0.04 -13.16
N GLU A 260 22.00 -1.21 -13.56
CA GLU A 260 23.31 -1.74 -13.16
C GLU A 260 24.45 -0.86 -13.71
N LYS A 261 24.38 -0.47 -14.99
CA LYS A 261 25.35 0.46 -15.61
C LYS A 261 25.41 1.78 -14.84
N LEU A 262 24.25 2.36 -14.54
CA LEU A 262 24.16 3.59 -13.76
C LEU A 262 24.71 3.40 -12.35
N SER A 263 24.45 2.26 -11.72
CA SER A 263 24.92 1.99 -10.35
C SER A 263 26.43 1.87 -10.23
N LYS A 264 27.09 1.33 -11.27
CA LYS A 264 28.56 1.31 -11.36
C LYS A 264 29.14 2.72 -11.51
N LYS A 265 28.41 3.62 -12.16
CA LYS A 265 28.83 5.00 -12.42
C LYS A 265 28.61 5.93 -11.22
N TYR A 266 27.49 5.78 -10.52
CA TYR A 266 27.04 6.74 -9.50
C TYR A 266 26.97 6.18 -8.08
N GLY A 267 27.14 4.87 -7.90
CA GLY A 267 26.95 4.17 -6.64
C GLY A 267 25.54 3.59 -6.49
N THR A 268 25.32 2.91 -5.37
CA THR A 268 24.07 2.17 -5.11
C THR A 268 23.19 2.79 -4.02
N LYS A 269 23.73 3.76 -3.27
CA LYS A 269 23.04 4.44 -2.17
C LYS A 269 22.68 5.86 -2.59
N SER A 270 21.51 6.34 -2.16
CA SER A 270 21.05 7.70 -2.47
C SER A 270 22.12 8.76 -2.14
N MET A 271 22.80 8.62 -1.01
CA MET A 271 23.87 9.57 -0.63
C MET A 271 25.05 9.58 -1.62
N ASP A 272 25.51 8.40 -2.07
CA ASP A 272 26.63 8.29 -3.01
C ASP A 272 26.26 8.86 -4.38
N ILE A 273 25.04 8.55 -4.82
CA ILE A 273 24.47 9.05 -6.08
C ILE A 273 24.40 10.57 -6.02
N TYR A 274 23.73 11.13 -4.99
CA TYR A 274 23.62 12.57 -4.80
C TYR A 274 24.99 13.27 -4.78
N ASN A 275 25.94 12.74 -4.02
CA ASN A 275 27.28 13.32 -3.90
C ASN A 275 28.03 13.31 -5.24
N THR A 276 27.86 12.26 -6.05
CA THR A 276 28.52 12.14 -7.35
C THR A 276 27.99 13.19 -8.34
N PHE A 277 26.67 13.36 -8.42
CA PHE A 277 26.03 14.39 -9.23
C PHE A 277 26.42 15.81 -8.74
N HIS A 278 26.34 16.04 -7.44
CA HIS A 278 26.68 17.33 -6.83
C HIS A 278 28.15 17.72 -7.07
N LYS A 279 29.09 16.78 -6.92
CA LYS A 279 30.53 17.02 -7.16
C LYS A 279 30.81 17.42 -8.61
N ALA A 280 30.02 16.93 -9.56
CA ALA A 280 30.12 17.31 -10.96
C ALA A 280 29.40 18.63 -11.31
N GLY A 281 28.75 19.27 -10.33
CA GLY A 281 28.00 20.51 -10.55
C GLY A 281 26.56 20.30 -11.04
N TYR A 282 26.09 19.04 -11.14
CA TYR A 282 24.71 18.77 -11.51
C TYR A 282 23.82 18.66 -10.27
N LYS A 283 22.68 19.37 -10.30
CA LYS A 283 21.69 19.32 -9.22
C LYS A 283 20.50 18.46 -9.61
N LEU A 284 20.34 17.33 -8.93
CA LEU A 284 19.15 16.48 -8.99
C LEU A 284 17.89 17.28 -8.62
N GLN A 285 16.78 17.06 -9.34
CA GLN A 285 15.57 17.87 -9.20
C GLN A 285 14.40 17.11 -8.58
N ASN A 286 14.33 15.79 -8.78
CA ASN A 286 13.15 14.98 -8.44
C ASN A 286 13.49 13.74 -7.61
N GLY A 287 14.59 13.79 -6.84
CA GLY A 287 15.00 12.70 -5.94
C GLY A 287 15.45 11.45 -6.71
N GLU A 288 16.09 11.63 -7.86
CA GLU A 288 16.57 10.56 -8.72
C GLU A 288 17.51 9.59 -7.97
N ASP A 289 18.28 10.10 -7.02
CA ASP A 289 19.12 9.34 -6.11
C ASP A 289 18.30 8.30 -5.30
N ARG A 290 17.17 8.73 -4.71
CA ARG A 290 16.27 7.84 -3.98
C ARG A 290 15.55 6.89 -4.92
N LYS A 291 15.06 7.37 -6.05
CA LYS A 291 14.37 6.54 -7.07
C LYS A 291 15.27 5.39 -7.53
N MET A 292 16.55 5.66 -7.76
CA MET A 292 17.54 4.66 -8.16
C MET A 292 17.82 3.65 -7.04
N GLU A 293 18.02 4.09 -5.79
CA GLU A 293 18.19 3.18 -4.66
C GLU A 293 16.96 2.27 -4.45
N GLU A 294 15.75 2.83 -4.60
CA GLU A 294 14.50 2.09 -4.52
C GLU A 294 14.44 0.98 -5.58
N LEU A 295 14.71 1.30 -6.85
CA LEU A 295 14.79 0.32 -7.94
C LEU A 295 15.88 -0.74 -7.72
N LEU A 296 17.06 -0.34 -7.22
CA LEU A 296 18.16 -1.28 -6.94
C LEU A 296 17.77 -2.26 -5.84
N SER A 297 17.09 -1.77 -4.79
CA SER A 297 16.64 -2.58 -3.66
C SER A 297 15.48 -3.53 -4.01
N ALA A 298 14.74 -3.25 -5.09
CA ALA A 298 13.53 -3.97 -5.46
C ALA A 298 13.79 -5.45 -5.72
N LYS A 299 14.89 -5.80 -6.41
CA LYS A 299 15.23 -7.20 -6.71
C LYS A 299 15.42 -8.03 -5.44
N GLU A 300 16.15 -7.49 -4.47
CA GLU A 300 16.43 -8.18 -3.21
C GLU A 300 15.18 -8.26 -2.31
N LYS A 301 14.38 -7.19 -2.27
CA LYS A 301 13.10 -7.19 -1.54
C LYS A 301 12.12 -8.19 -2.13
N LEU A 302 12.05 -8.31 -3.45
CA LEU A 302 11.24 -9.31 -4.13
C LEU A 302 11.68 -10.72 -3.76
N ARG A 303 12.99 -11.01 -3.85
CA ARG A 303 13.56 -12.31 -3.44
C ARG A 303 13.16 -12.68 -2.00
N LYS A 304 13.37 -11.77 -1.06
CA LYS A 304 12.99 -11.97 0.35
C LYS A 304 11.48 -12.16 0.53
N SER A 305 10.66 -11.40 -0.19
CA SER A 305 9.22 -11.56 -0.14
C SER A 305 8.74 -12.90 -0.71
N ARG A 306 9.42 -13.46 -1.72
CA ARG A 306 9.13 -14.82 -2.21
C ARG A 306 9.37 -15.85 -1.11
N GLU A 307 10.57 -15.83 -0.52
CA GLU A 307 10.97 -16.75 0.55
C GLU A 307 10.01 -16.66 1.74
N ALA A 308 9.76 -15.45 2.24
CA ALA A 308 8.86 -15.22 3.36
C ALA A 308 7.42 -15.66 3.07
N THR A 309 6.92 -15.42 1.85
CA THR A 309 5.56 -15.85 1.46
C THR A 309 5.46 -17.38 1.39
N ALA A 310 6.46 -18.04 0.82
CA ALA A 310 6.51 -19.51 0.73
C ALA A 310 6.57 -20.16 2.13
N GLU A 311 7.41 -19.64 3.02
CA GLU A 311 7.47 -20.09 4.42
C GLU A 311 6.15 -19.87 5.17
N TYR A 312 5.47 -18.74 4.93
CA TYR A 312 4.16 -18.48 5.53
C TYR A 312 3.09 -19.48 5.04
N LEU A 313 3.08 -19.80 3.74
CA LEU A 313 2.16 -20.80 3.17
C LEU A 313 2.40 -22.20 3.74
N VAL A 314 3.66 -22.55 4.05
CA VAL A 314 3.97 -23.77 4.79
C VAL A 314 3.33 -23.75 6.17
N GLY A 315 3.49 -22.68 6.94
CA GLY A 315 2.87 -22.54 8.26
C GLY A 315 1.34 -22.62 8.23
N ASN A 316 0.71 -22.02 7.21
CA ASN A 316 -0.73 -22.13 6.98
C ASN A 316 -1.16 -23.57 6.67
N ALA A 317 -0.42 -24.26 5.80
CA ALA A 317 -0.69 -25.66 5.47
C ALA A 317 -0.56 -26.56 6.72
N GLU A 318 0.47 -26.38 7.54
CA GLU A 318 0.63 -27.11 8.81
C GLU A 318 -0.54 -26.87 9.76
N THR A 319 -0.98 -25.62 9.89
CA THR A 319 -2.14 -25.25 10.71
C THR A 319 -3.40 -25.96 10.23
N LEU A 320 -3.66 -25.97 8.92
CA LEU A 320 -4.81 -26.65 8.32
C LEU A 320 -4.77 -28.17 8.51
N LEU A 321 -3.59 -28.79 8.39
CA LEU A 321 -3.40 -30.23 8.57
C LEU A 321 -3.58 -30.65 10.04
N ASN A 322 -3.15 -29.81 10.99
CA ASN A 322 -3.22 -30.11 12.42
C ASN A 322 -4.60 -29.78 13.02
N ALA A 323 -5.35 -28.84 12.44
CA ALA A 323 -6.66 -28.43 12.92
C ALA A 323 -7.68 -29.58 12.93
N PHE A 324 -8.08 -29.98 14.13
CA PHE A 324 -9.02 -31.09 14.38
C PHE A 324 -8.57 -32.41 13.73
N SER A 325 -7.27 -32.73 13.83
CA SER A 325 -6.66 -33.94 13.27
C SER A 325 -7.19 -35.26 13.85
N ASN A 326 -7.99 -35.20 14.91
CA ASN A 326 -8.72 -36.33 15.48
C ASN A 326 -10.12 -36.53 14.88
N GLN A 327 -10.66 -35.54 14.15
CA GLN A 327 -11.94 -35.66 13.47
C GLN A 327 -11.75 -36.34 12.10
N PHE A 328 -12.60 -37.29 11.74
CA PHE A 328 -12.58 -37.94 10.41
C PHE A 328 -13.88 -37.65 9.69
N ASN A 329 -13.94 -36.48 9.07
CA ASN A 329 -15.11 -35.99 8.35
C ASN A 329 -14.70 -35.31 7.03
N ASP A 330 -15.70 -35.08 6.16
CA ASP A 330 -15.47 -34.43 4.86
C ASP A 330 -14.81 -33.05 5.00
N ALA A 331 -15.09 -32.33 6.09
CA ALA A 331 -14.50 -31.01 6.35
C ALA A 331 -12.98 -31.08 6.59
N ARG A 332 -12.48 -32.13 7.25
CA ARG A 332 -11.04 -32.37 7.37
C ARG A 332 -10.41 -32.64 6.01
N LEU A 333 -11.01 -33.52 5.20
CA LEU A 333 -10.48 -33.82 3.87
C LEU A 333 -10.42 -32.55 3.01
N ALA A 334 -11.46 -31.71 3.06
CA ALA A 334 -11.46 -30.41 2.40
C ALA A 334 -10.32 -29.50 2.89
N ARG A 335 -10.07 -29.41 4.20
CA ARG A 335 -8.92 -28.65 4.75
C ARG A 335 -7.58 -29.18 4.26
N MET A 336 -7.40 -30.50 4.19
CA MET A 336 -6.17 -31.10 3.67
C MET A 336 -5.98 -30.79 2.18
N GLN A 337 -7.05 -30.79 1.39
CA GLN A 337 -7.00 -30.35 -0.01
C GLN A 337 -6.66 -28.87 -0.15
N THR A 338 -7.21 -28.01 0.72
CA THR A 338 -6.83 -26.59 0.79
C THR A 338 -5.35 -26.42 1.12
N ALA A 339 -4.84 -27.17 2.11
CA ALA A 339 -3.42 -27.17 2.45
C ALA A 339 -2.56 -27.58 1.24
N LYS A 340 -2.95 -28.64 0.51
CA LYS A 340 -2.27 -29.08 -0.73
C LYS A 340 -2.21 -27.97 -1.78
N LYS A 341 -3.31 -27.26 -2.03
CA LYS A 341 -3.34 -26.13 -2.97
C LYS A 341 -2.37 -25.02 -2.55
N MET A 342 -2.36 -24.65 -1.27
CA MET A 342 -1.42 -23.64 -0.75
C MET A 342 0.03 -24.05 -0.92
N LEU A 343 0.36 -25.33 -0.67
CA LEU A 343 1.72 -25.84 -0.86
C LEU A 343 2.14 -25.77 -2.33
N PHE A 344 1.27 -26.11 -3.29
CA PHE A 344 1.59 -25.97 -4.71
C PHE A 344 1.81 -24.51 -5.14
N ILE A 345 1.01 -23.59 -4.62
CA ILE A 345 1.22 -22.15 -4.87
C ILE A 345 2.56 -21.72 -4.26
N GLY A 346 2.85 -22.16 -3.03
CA GLY A 346 4.13 -21.94 -2.37
C GLY A 346 5.31 -22.44 -3.18
N GLU A 347 5.24 -23.66 -3.75
CA GLU A 347 6.29 -24.22 -4.60
C GLU A 347 6.52 -23.39 -5.86
N ARG A 348 5.46 -22.84 -6.46
CA ARG A 348 5.60 -21.92 -7.60
C ARG A 348 6.20 -20.58 -7.20
N ILE A 349 5.93 -20.09 -6.00
CA ILE A 349 6.52 -18.86 -5.44
C ILE A 349 8.01 -19.07 -5.13
N ASP A 350 8.38 -20.15 -4.45
CA ASP A 350 9.77 -20.49 -4.15
C ASP A 350 10.04 -22.00 -4.36
N PRO A 351 10.49 -22.37 -5.57
CA PRO A 351 10.83 -23.76 -5.90
C PRO A 351 12.05 -24.30 -5.14
N SER A 352 12.81 -23.46 -4.41
CA SER A 352 13.99 -23.88 -3.66
C SER A 352 13.66 -24.30 -2.22
N ASN A 353 12.46 -23.99 -1.74
CA ASN A 353 12.03 -24.28 -0.38
C ASN A 353 11.91 -25.79 -0.12
N LYS A 354 12.79 -26.31 0.74
CA LYS A 354 12.85 -27.75 1.06
C LYS A 354 11.59 -28.23 1.79
N LYS A 355 11.07 -27.44 2.73
CA LYS A 355 9.92 -27.82 3.56
C LYS A 355 8.64 -27.95 2.73
N LEU A 356 8.45 -27.08 1.73
CA LEU A 356 7.37 -27.21 0.75
C LEU A 356 7.41 -28.56 0.02
N LYS A 357 8.59 -28.93 -0.51
CA LYS A 357 8.78 -30.20 -1.23
C LYS A 357 8.55 -31.41 -0.35
N GLU A 358 9.08 -31.40 0.87
CA GLU A 358 8.86 -32.46 1.86
C GLU A 358 7.37 -32.64 2.19
N MET A 359 6.63 -31.54 2.35
CA MET A 359 5.19 -31.60 2.60
C MET A 359 4.40 -32.07 1.38
N LEU A 360 4.71 -31.58 0.18
CA LEU A 360 4.06 -32.03 -1.06
C LEU A 360 4.30 -33.51 -1.33
N ALA A 361 5.49 -34.03 -1.02
CA ALA A 361 5.81 -35.44 -1.20
C ALA A 361 4.96 -36.39 -0.34
N ARG A 362 4.43 -35.92 0.80
CA ARG A 362 3.66 -36.76 1.75
C ARG A 362 2.17 -36.46 1.80
N ILE A 363 1.71 -35.28 1.33
CA ILE A 363 0.34 -34.82 1.60
C ILE A 363 -0.71 -35.71 0.93
N ASP A 364 -0.42 -36.27 -0.23
CA ASP A 364 -1.35 -37.16 -0.92
C ASP A 364 -1.58 -38.46 -0.16
N ASP A 365 -0.49 -39.10 0.30
CA ASP A 365 -0.60 -40.28 1.16
C ASP A 365 -1.36 -39.97 2.46
N GLN A 366 -1.13 -38.79 3.05
CA GLN A 366 -1.87 -38.36 4.24
C GLN A 366 -3.36 -38.19 3.96
N ILE A 367 -3.74 -37.61 2.81
CA ILE A 367 -5.14 -37.45 2.39
C ILE A 367 -5.79 -38.82 2.21
N VAL A 368 -5.12 -39.75 1.52
CA VAL A 368 -5.62 -41.11 1.29
C VAL A 368 -5.79 -41.84 2.63
N GLN A 369 -4.78 -41.83 3.50
CA GLN A 369 -4.87 -42.45 4.83
C GLN A 369 -5.99 -41.86 5.68
N ALA A 370 -6.22 -40.54 5.61
CA ALA A 370 -7.32 -39.90 6.32
C ALA A 370 -8.69 -40.33 5.76
N ALA A 371 -8.81 -40.44 4.44
CA ALA A 371 -10.02 -40.90 3.76
C ALA A 371 -10.32 -42.37 4.07
N ASP A 372 -9.30 -43.24 4.09
CA ASP A 372 -9.44 -44.65 4.43
C ASP A 372 -9.86 -44.84 5.90
N LYS A 373 -9.25 -44.08 6.82
CA LYS A 373 -9.65 -44.08 8.24
C LYS A 373 -11.09 -43.60 8.40
N MET A 374 -11.48 -42.55 7.69
CA MET A 374 -12.87 -42.06 7.68
C MET A 374 -13.83 -43.13 7.17
N LYS A 375 -13.50 -43.78 6.05
CA LYS A 375 -14.30 -44.87 5.47
C LYS A 375 -14.44 -46.03 6.46
N ALA A 376 -13.34 -46.47 7.08
CA ALA A 376 -13.35 -47.53 8.07
C ALA A 376 -14.21 -47.18 9.30
N GLN A 377 -14.20 -45.92 9.77
CA GLN A 377 -15.08 -45.48 10.86
C GLN A 377 -16.56 -45.50 10.47
N ILE A 378 -16.89 -45.03 9.26
CA ILE A 378 -18.26 -45.10 8.72
C ILE A 378 -18.72 -46.56 8.58
N ASP A 379 -17.84 -47.43 8.09
CA ASP A 379 -18.10 -48.86 7.89
C ASP A 379 -18.17 -49.61 9.22
N ALA A 380 -17.53 -49.13 10.29
CA ALA A 380 -17.59 -49.76 11.62
C ALA A 380 -18.77 -49.25 12.46
N ALA A 381 -19.22 -48.01 12.25
CA ALA A 381 -20.30 -47.40 13.02
C ALA A 381 -21.62 -48.20 12.89
N THR A 382 -22.40 -48.21 13.97
CA THR A 382 -23.66 -48.95 14.09
C THR A 382 -24.77 -48.05 14.61
N TRP A 383 -26.01 -48.37 14.23
CA TRP A 383 -27.19 -47.72 14.80
C TRP A 383 -27.40 -48.22 16.23
N ALA A 384 -27.60 -47.29 17.17
CA ALA A 384 -27.77 -47.65 18.57
C ALA A 384 -29.12 -48.35 18.84
N GLY A 385 -30.15 -48.05 18.05
CA GLY A 385 -31.52 -48.48 18.33
C GLY A 385 -32.11 -47.83 19.59
N ASN A 386 -33.36 -48.19 19.91
CA ASN A 386 -34.00 -47.72 21.14
C ASN A 386 -33.42 -48.46 22.35
N VAL A 387 -33.27 -47.73 23.47
CA VAL A 387 -32.90 -48.33 24.75
C VAL A 387 -33.86 -49.46 25.12
N THR A 388 -33.32 -50.59 25.56
CA THR A 388 -34.09 -51.81 25.87
C THR A 388 -34.85 -51.71 27.18
N GLN A 389 -34.34 -50.91 28.13
CA GLN A 389 -34.95 -50.65 29.43
C GLN A 389 -35.25 -49.16 29.56
N PHE A 390 -36.52 -48.82 29.72
CA PHE A 390 -36.99 -47.44 29.84
C PHE A 390 -38.01 -47.32 30.97
N ASP A 391 -37.60 -46.68 32.07
CA ASP A 391 -38.42 -46.50 33.27
C ASP A 391 -39.24 -45.20 33.22
N GLY A 392 -39.04 -44.42 32.15
CA GLY A 392 -39.75 -43.18 31.90
C GLY A 392 -41.19 -43.39 31.45
N PRO A 393 -42.06 -42.38 31.60
CA PRO A 393 -43.40 -42.44 31.02
C PRO A 393 -43.34 -42.44 29.49
N GLY A 394 -44.25 -43.23 28.89
CA GLY A 394 -44.39 -43.40 27.44
C GLY A 394 -43.65 -44.61 26.89
N ASN A 395 -43.96 -44.97 25.65
CA ASN A 395 -43.26 -46.03 24.92
C ASN A 395 -42.11 -45.43 24.10
N VAL A 396 -40.91 -46.02 24.15
CA VAL A 396 -39.72 -45.50 23.43
C VAL A 396 -39.93 -45.40 21.92
N ARG A 397 -40.68 -46.32 21.30
CA ARG A 397 -41.00 -46.27 19.87
C ARG A 397 -41.94 -45.12 19.54
N ASP A 398 -42.95 -44.87 20.39
CA ASP A 398 -43.86 -43.73 20.23
C ASP A 398 -43.14 -42.39 20.44
N LEU A 399 -42.25 -42.31 21.42
CA LEU A 399 -41.43 -41.13 21.69
C LEU A 399 -40.50 -40.85 20.51
N ALA A 400 -39.82 -41.88 19.99
CA ALA A 400 -38.99 -41.80 18.79
C ALA A 400 -39.79 -41.34 17.57
N ALA A 401 -40.96 -41.93 17.29
CA ALA A 401 -41.81 -41.55 16.16
C ALA A 401 -42.28 -40.08 16.26
N LYS A 402 -42.64 -39.62 17.47
CA LYS A 402 -43.02 -38.22 17.71
C LYS A 402 -41.83 -37.28 17.54
N ALA A 403 -40.64 -37.68 17.97
CA ALA A 403 -39.41 -36.90 17.77
C ALA A 403 -39.03 -36.83 16.29
N LYS A 404 -39.14 -37.95 15.54
CA LYS A 404 -38.96 -37.98 14.08
C LYS A 404 -39.89 -36.99 13.39
N LYS A 405 -41.18 -37.01 13.72
CA LYS A 405 -42.16 -36.06 13.18
C LYS A 405 -41.83 -34.60 13.53
N TYR A 406 -41.29 -34.35 14.71
CA TYR A 406 -40.81 -33.02 15.10
C TYR A 406 -39.69 -32.55 14.16
N PHE A 407 -38.60 -33.33 13.99
CA PHE A 407 -37.49 -32.93 13.12
C PHE A 407 -37.86 -32.86 11.64
N GLN A 408 -38.80 -33.69 11.16
CA GLN A 408 -39.34 -33.60 9.80
C GLN A 408 -40.05 -32.27 9.55
N ASN A 409 -40.64 -31.67 10.59
CA ASN A 409 -41.38 -30.41 10.49
C ASN A 409 -40.58 -29.19 10.96
N ASP A 410 -39.39 -29.39 11.51
CA ASP A 410 -38.53 -28.34 12.03
C ASP A 410 -37.95 -27.48 10.89
N ARG A 411 -37.90 -26.16 11.11
CA ARG A 411 -37.46 -25.17 10.13
C ARG A 411 -35.99 -25.33 9.77
N ASP A 412 -35.16 -25.76 10.71
CA ASP A 412 -33.70 -25.82 10.55
C ASP A 412 -33.22 -27.23 10.16
N TRP A 413 -34.13 -28.21 10.13
CA TRP A 413 -33.91 -29.60 9.72
C TRP A 413 -34.78 -30.00 8.52
N GLY A 414 -35.88 -30.73 8.72
CA GLY A 414 -36.67 -31.34 7.65
C GLY A 414 -37.35 -30.34 6.70
N LYS A 415 -37.57 -29.10 7.13
CA LYS A 415 -38.12 -28.01 6.31
C LYS A 415 -37.10 -26.91 5.98
N LYS A 416 -35.80 -27.20 6.07
CA LYS A 416 -34.75 -26.22 5.82
C LYS A 416 -34.80 -25.65 4.39
N PRO A 417 -34.98 -24.34 4.20
CA PRO A 417 -34.91 -23.73 2.88
C PRO A 417 -33.53 -23.93 2.24
N GLY A 418 -33.50 -24.34 0.98
CA GLY A 418 -32.26 -24.48 0.20
C GLY A 418 -31.41 -25.72 0.51
N ARG A 419 -31.82 -26.61 1.42
CA ARG A 419 -31.16 -27.90 1.63
C ARG A 419 -32.17 -28.97 2.00
N LYS A 420 -32.29 -29.99 1.15
CA LYS A 420 -33.16 -31.13 1.39
C LYS A 420 -32.53 -32.12 2.37
N ILE A 421 -32.80 -31.91 3.66
CA ILE A 421 -32.41 -32.84 4.73
C ILE A 421 -33.55 -33.83 4.93
N GLU A 422 -33.23 -35.12 4.82
CA GLU A 422 -34.18 -36.20 5.05
C GLU A 422 -33.93 -36.84 6.42
N ILE A 423 -34.96 -36.89 7.26
CA ILE A 423 -34.90 -37.54 8.56
C ILE A 423 -35.20 -39.03 8.38
N ILE A 424 -34.15 -39.85 8.40
CA ILE A 424 -34.23 -41.29 8.14
C ILE A 424 -34.83 -42.01 9.33
N ASP A 425 -34.27 -41.82 10.52
CA ASP A 425 -34.80 -42.42 11.74
C ASP A 425 -34.41 -41.68 13.02
N VAL A 426 -35.14 -41.98 14.10
CA VAL A 426 -34.86 -41.46 15.45
C VAL A 426 -34.97 -42.60 16.44
N CYS A 427 -34.04 -42.68 17.40
CA CYS A 427 -34.15 -43.62 18.53
C CYS A 427 -33.95 -42.92 19.88
N VAL A 428 -34.57 -43.46 20.92
CA VAL A 428 -34.37 -43.02 22.31
C VAL A 428 -33.19 -43.77 22.91
N THR A 429 -32.16 -43.04 23.34
CA THR A 429 -30.88 -43.64 23.77
C THR A 429 -30.71 -43.69 25.27
N GLY A 430 -31.62 -43.10 26.04
CA GLY A 430 -31.57 -43.16 27.49
C GLY A 430 -32.81 -42.60 28.19
N GLN A 431 -32.77 -42.62 29.51
CA GLN A 431 -33.85 -42.13 30.37
C GLN A 431 -34.07 -40.62 30.22
N TRP A 432 -35.27 -40.16 30.61
CA TRP A 432 -35.54 -38.73 30.80
C TRP A 432 -34.54 -38.11 31.78
N LYS A 433 -33.93 -37.00 31.37
CA LYS A 433 -33.01 -36.21 32.19
C LYS A 433 -33.60 -34.84 32.48
N VAL A 434 -33.19 -34.25 33.60
CA VAL A 434 -33.54 -32.86 33.91
C VAL A 434 -32.86 -31.97 32.86
N ALA A 435 -33.64 -31.09 32.23
CA ALA A 435 -33.14 -30.07 31.33
C ALA A 435 -32.95 -28.75 32.08
N GLU A 436 -33.93 -28.36 32.89
CA GLU A 436 -33.95 -27.06 33.55
C GLU A 436 -34.61 -27.15 34.93
N ARG A 437 -34.10 -26.33 35.86
CA ARG A 437 -34.63 -26.14 37.21
C ARG A 437 -34.91 -24.66 37.45
N ASP A 438 -35.90 -24.36 38.28
CA ASP A 438 -36.14 -23.00 38.75
C ASP A 438 -35.13 -22.58 39.84
N VAL A 439 -35.25 -21.34 40.31
CA VAL A 439 -34.42 -20.76 41.39
C VAL A 439 -34.51 -21.52 42.71
N PHE A 440 -35.53 -22.37 42.89
CA PHE A 440 -35.72 -23.22 44.06
C PHE A 440 -35.32 -24.68 43.79
N SER A 441 -34.54 -24.93 42.74
CA SER A 441 -34.08 -26.26 42.33
C SER A 441 -35.19 -27.26 41.95
N ARG A 442 -36.43 -26.80 41.73
CA ARG A 442 -37.54 -27.64 41.28
C ARG A 442 -37.45 -27.84 39.78
N VAL A 443 -37.71 -29.06 39.31
CA VAL A 443 -37.67 -29.35 37.87
C VAL A 443 -38.81 -28.63 37.17
N ILE A 444 -38.46 -27.84 36.15
CA ILE A 444 -39.41 -27.11 35.28
C ILE A 444 -39.40 -27.62 33.83
N ARG A 445 -38.39 -28.41 33.46
CA ARG A 445 -38.23 -28.93 32.10
C ARG A 445 -37.45 -30.25 32.05
N TRP A 446 -37.89 -31.16 31.19
CA TRP A 446 -37.24 -32.45 30.94
C TRP A 446 -36.69 -32.53 29.53
N ARG A 447 -35.64 -33.34 29.34
CA ARG A 447 -35.10 -33.70 28.03
C ARG A 447 -34.93 -35.21 27.88
N LEU A 448 -35.07 -35.68 26.66
CA LEU A 448 -34.93 -37.08 26.29
C LEU A 448 -33.70 -37.23 25.39
N PRO A 449 -32.68 -38.01 25.81
CA PRO A 449 -31.56 -38.37 24.94
C PRO A 449 -32.05 -39.19 23.75
N ILE A 450 -31.66 -38.76 22.54
CA ILE A 450 -32.03 -39.41 21.29
C ILE A 450 -30.85 -39.41 20.32
N HIS A 451 -30.84 -40.36 19.40
CA HIS A 451 -30.06 -40.21 18.16
C HIS A 451 -30.99 -39.88 17.00
N VAL A 452 -30.56 -38.99 16.13
CA VAL A 452 -31.29 -38.64 14.89
C VAL A 452 -30.39 -38.93 13.71
N ALA A 453 -30.80 -39.90 12.90
CA ALA A 453 -30.13 -40.23 11.64
C ALA A 453 -30.74 -39.42 10.50
N VAL A 454 -29.90 -38.70 9.77
CA VAL A 454 -30.29 -37.91 8.61
C VAL A 454 -29.43 -38.25 7.40
N THR A 455 -29.99 -38.01 6.22
CA THR A 455 -29.21 -37.97 4.98
C THR A 455 -29.60 -36.72 4.19
N ASP A 456 -28.84 -36.44 3.13
CA ASP A 456 -29.13 -35.36 2.20
C ASP A 456 -28.68 -35.76 0.79
N GLU A 457 -28.85 -34.85 -0.16
CA GLU A 457 -28.52 -35.06 -1.57
C GLU A 457 -27.03 -35.40 -1.81
N ASN A 458 -26.13 -35.05 -0.89
CA ASN A 458 -24.70 -35.37 -1.00
C ASN A 458 -24.34 -36.69 -0.31
N LEU A 459 -25.05 -37.05 0.77
CA LEU A 459 -24.76 -38.24 1.57
C LEU A 459 -25.50 -39.49 1.06
N ARG A 460 -26.75 -39.35 0.58
CA ARG A 460 -27.59 -40.46 0.13
C ARG A 460 -26.95 -41.25 -1.02
N PRO A 461 -26.38 -40.62 -2.09
CA PRO A 461 -25.70 -41.36 -3.16
C PRO A 461 -24.47 -42.14 -2.69
N ARG A 462 -23.88 -41.75 -1.55
CA ARG A 462 -22.71 -42.43 -0.95
C ARG A 462 -23.10 -43.56 0.00
N ASN A 463 -24.41 -43.85 0.15
CA ASN A 463 -24.94 -44.78 1.16
C ASN A 463 -24.52 -44.35 2.58
N ILE A 464 -24.62 -43.06 2.90
CA ILE A 464 -24.22 -42.50 4.21
C ILE A 464 -25.42 -41.85 4.91
N ALA A 465 -25.56 -42.15 6.20
CA ALA A 465 -26.33 -41.39 7.15
C ALA A 465 -25.38 -40.65 8.11
N ARG A 466 -25.72 -39.40 8.43
CA ARG A 466 -25.11 -38.68 9.55
C ARG A 466 -26.02 -38.82 10.77
N VAL A 467 -25.47 -39.30 11.86
CA VAL A 467 -26.19 -39.44 13.12
C VAL A 467 -25.75 -38.36 14.08
N TYR A 468 -26.73 -37.68 14.66
CA TYR A 468 -26.54 -36.68 15.69
C TYR A 468 -26.95 -37.24 17.05
N ASP A 469 -26.08 -37.08 18.05
CA ASP A 469 -26.44 -37.26 19.45
C ASP A 469 -27.12 -35.98 19.94
N LEU A 470 -28.41 -36.09 20.27
CA LEU A 470 -29.25 -34.96 20.64
C LEU A 470 -29.95 -35.22 21.96
N SER A 471 -30.45 -34.13 22.56
CA SER A 471 -31.46 -34.20 23.60
C SER A 471 -32.68 -33.41 23.17
N ILE A 472 -33.81 -34.07 22.90
CA ILE A 472 -35.06 -33.39 22.58
C ILE A 472 -35.76 -32.93 23.87
N VAL A 473 -36.28 -31.72 23.87
CA VAL A 473 -36.73 -31.01 25.07
C VAL A 473 -38.25 -30.99 25.13
N ALA A 474 -38.83 -31.41 26.25
CA ALA A 474 -40.26 -31.36 26.49
C ALA A 474 -40.72 -29.93 26.84
N MET A 475 -42.02 -29.67 26.72
CA MET A 475 -42.62 -28.40 27.13
C MET A 475 -42.27 -28.07 28.60
N GLN A 476 -42.06 -26.80 28.87
CA GLN A 476 -41.95 -26.31 30.24
C GLN A 476 -43.28 -26.53 30.98
N GLY A 477 -43.20 -26.97 32.23
CA GLY A 477 -44.37 -27.16 33.09
C GLY A 477 -44.25 -26.40 34.42
N ALA A 478 -45.26 -26.61 35.27
CA ALA A 478 -45.24 -26.06 36.62
C ALA A 478 -44.08 -26.67 37.44
N PRO A 479 -43.47 -25.92 38.36
CA PRO A 479 -42.38 -26.42 39.21
C PRO A 479 -42.78 -27.70 39.94
N GLY A 480 -42.03 -28.79 39.73
CA GLY A 480 -42.30 -30.10 40.33
C GLY A 480 -43.35 -30.94 39.60
N ASN A 481 -44.06 -30.38 38.62
CA ASN A 481 -45.08 -31.07 37.81
C ASN A 481 -44.85 -30.85 36.30
N SER A 482 -43.60 -30.98 35.87
CA SER A 482 -43.22 -30.77 34.47
C SER A 482 -43.47 -32.00 33.60
N PRO A 483 -44.06 -31.85 32.40
CA PRO A 483 -44.44 -32.98 31.57
C PRO A 483 -43.22 -33.72 31.01
N LYS A 484 -43.19 -35.04 31.15
CA LYS A 484 -42.28 -35.96 30.45
C LYS A 484 -42.96 -36.55 29.22
N LYS A 485 -43.46 -35.70 28.31
CA LYS A 485 -44.19 -36.13 27.12
C LYS A 485 -44.13 -35.07 26.01
N PRO A 486 -44.35 -35.47 24.74
CA PRO A 486 -44.58 -34.53 23.63
C PRO A 486 -45.86 -33.69 23.83
N PRO A 487 -46.04 -32.54 23.15
CA PRO A 487 -45.16 -31.98 22.12
C PRO A 487 -43.79 -31.53 22.67
N PHE A 488 -42.82 -31.35 21.78
CA PHE A 488 -41.47 -30.94 22.11
C PHE A 488 -41.26 -29.45 21.81
N ASP A 489 -40.47 -28.77 22.64
CA ASP A 489 -40.23 -27.32 22.59
C ASP A 489 -38.89 -26.97 21.93
N GLY A 490 -37.99 -27.94 21.76
CA GLY A 490 -36.65 -27.69 21.24
C GLY A 490 -35.76 -28.92 21.31
N PHE A 491 -34.48 -28.74 21.02
CA PHE A 491 -33.45 -29.77 21.15
C PHE A 491 -32.08 -29.15 21.43
N TRP A 492 -31.19 -29.93 22.05
CA TRP A 492 -29.77 -29.60 22.20
C TRP A 492 -28.93 -30.56 21.36
N VAL A 493 -27.92 -30.02 20.69
CA VAL A 493 -27.02 -30.78 19.81
C VAL A 493 -25.74 -31.12 20.55
N GLY A 494 -25.42 -32.41 20.61
CA GLY A 494 -24.14 -32.93 21.09
C GLY A 494 -23.22 -33.30 19.94
N ASP A 495 -22.63 -34.48 20.02
CA ASP A 495 -21.71 -34.98 19.01
C ASP A 495 -22.45 -35.50 17.75
N ASN A 496 -21.68 -35.81 16.72
CA ASN A 496 -22.19 -36.49 15.54
C ASN A 496 -21.15 -37.44 14.96
N TRP A 497 -21.63 -38.45 14.24
CA TRP A 497 -20.81 -39.36 13.45
C TRP A 497 -21.51 -39.71 12.14
N MET A 498 -20.80 -40.40 11.27
CA MET A 498 -21.33 -40.92 10.01
C MET A 498 -21.35 -42.44 10.07
N MET A 499 -22.35 -43.05 9.43
CA MET A 499 -22.48 -44.49 9.28
C MET A 499 -23.10 -44.84 7.93
N ARG A 500 -23.08 -46.12 7.57
CA ARG A 500 -23.79 -46.58 6.38
C ARG A 500 -25.29 -46.50 6.55
N LEU A 501 -25.99 -46.06 5.49
CA LEU A 501 -27.44 -45.90 5.51
C LEU A 501 -28.14 -47.26 5.61
N ASP A 502 -27.61 -48.30 4.98
CA ASP A 502 -28.09 -49.70 5.09
C ASP A 502 -28.01 -50.31 6.50
N LYS A 503 -27.22 -49.73 7.40
CA LYS A 503 -27.10 -50.17 8.80
C LYS A 503 -28.18 -49.58 9.73
N LEU A 504 -29.13 -48.83 9.19
CA LEU A 504 -30.29 -48.32 9.94
C LEU A 504 -31.48 -49.30 9.94
N GLU A 505 -31.41 -50.36 9.13
CA GLU A 505 -32.46 -51.38 8.96
C GLU A 505 -32.51 -52.41 10.10
#